data_AF-E7G570-F1
#
_entry.id   AF-E7G570-F1
#
_cell.length_a   1.000
_cell.length_b   1.000
_cell.length_c   1.000
_cell.angle_alpha   90.00
_cell.angle_beta   90.00
_cell.angle_gamma   90.00
#
_symmetry.space_group_name_H-M   'P 1'
#
loop_
_entity.id
_entity.type
_entity.pdbx_description
1 polymer ?
#
loop_
_entity_poly.entity_id
_entity_poly.type
_entity_poly.pdbx_seq_one_letter_code
_entity_poly.pdbx_strand_id
1 'polypeptide(L)'
;MYLKEHLMFIAIEGIDTSGKSTQINLLKQTFPNALFTKEPGGTPLGQALREKILDHKLSSHAQFLLFLADRSLHIEEVIKPNSHRLIFSDRSLISGLAYAPCLLQEAIDLHKIHGLLEVIPDLVFVLKLDHTELKKRLDKKTSMDCIEAQGVAFLEHTQKRLLEACQILKLKTYILDASKSPSSIHQSILEKLESLLGSFKHNKLA
;
A
#
# COMPACT_ATOMS: atom_id res chain seq x y z
N MET A 1 18.33 29.29 -0.18
CA MET A 1 18.88 27.92 -0.29
C MET A 1 17.68 26.99 -0.22
N TYR A 2 17.08 26.70 -1.38
CA TYR A 2 15.91 25.84 -1.48
C TYR A 2 16.35 24.42 -1.13
N LEU A 3 15.92 23.89 0.00
CA LEU A 3 16.01 22.45 0.25
C LEU A 3 15.33 21.78 -0.95
N LYS A 4 16.07 20.96 -1.68
CA LYS A 4 15.49 20.08 -2.70
C LYS A 4 14.44 19.25 -1.99
N GLU A 5 13.16 19.62 -2.14
CA GLU A 5 12.05 18.77 -1.79
C GLU A 5 12.14 17.56 -2.72
N HIS A 6 12.88 16.53 -2.32
CA HIS A 6 12.66 15.21 -2.86
C HIS A 6 11.29 14.77 -2.33
N LEU A 7 10.26 15.17 -3.07
CA LEU A 7 8.88 14.90 -2.73
C LEU A 7 8.65 13.40 -2.82
N MET A 8 8.25 12.81 -1.70
CA MET A 8 8.32 11.38 -1.45
C MET A 8 7.09 10.65 -1.98
N PHE A 9 7.30 9.49 -2.60
CA PHE A 9 6.28 8.48 -2.83
C PHE A 9 6.22 7.52 -1.63
N ILE A 10 5.12 7.58 -0.86
CA ILE A 10 4.93 6.83 0.38
C ILE A 10 3.82 5.79 0.19
N ALA A 11 4.10 4.53 0.49
CA ALA A 11 3.10 3.47 0.48
C ALA A 11 2.66 3.10 1.91
N ILE A 12 1.35 3.01 2.11
CA ILE A 12 0.75 2.39 3.30
C ILE A 12 0.36 0.96 2.92
N GLU A 13 1.09 0.00 3.47
CA GLU A 13 0.99 -1.42 3.17
C GLU A 13 0.48 -2.22 4.37
N GLY A 14 0.07 -3.45 4.11
CA GLY A 14 -0.49 -4.35 5.10
C GLY A 14 -1.59 -5.22 4.51
N ILE A 15 -1.91 -6.32 5.17
CA ILE A 15 -2.98 -7.22 4.74
C ILE A 15 -4.36 -6.59 4.88
N ASP A 16 -5.36 -7.19 4.23
CA ASP A 16 -6.75 -6.78 4.43
C ASP A 16 -7.12 -6.80 5.92
N THR A 17 -8.01 -5.87 6.30
CA THR A 17 -8.37 -5.54 7.70
C THR A 17 -7.29 -4.88 8.57
N SER A 18 -6.07 -4.61 8.07
CA SER A 18 -5.01 -3.99 8.89
C SER A 18 -5.24 -2.51 9.26
N GLY A 19 -6.20 -1.83 8.62
CA GLY A 19 -6.55 -0.43 8.93
C GLY A 19 -5.88 0.61 8.02
N LYS A 20 -5.34 0.21 6.86
CA LYS A 20 -4.70 1.12 5.88
C LYS A 20 -5.59 2.29 5.49
N SER A 21 -6.82 2.02 5.07
CA SER A 21 -7.73 3.07 4.61
C SER A 21 -8.09 4.07 5.72
N THR A 22 -8.12 3.62 6.99
CA THR A 22 -8.24 4.53 8.14
C THR A 22 -7.05 5.47 8.25
N GLN A 23 -5.83 4.95 8.12
CA GLN A 23 -4.61 5.77 8.15
C GLN A 23 -4.54 6.73 6.97
N ILE A 24 -4.92 6.28 5.77
CA ILE A 24 -5.00 7.15 4.57
C ILE A 24 -5.97 8.32 4.81
N ASN A 25 -7.13 8.09 5.42
CA ASN A 25 -8.09 9.15 5.72
C ASN A 25 -7.56 10.16 6.76
N LEU A 26 -6.84 9.70 7.79
CA LEU A 26 -6.20 10.59 8.77
C LEU A 26 -5.05 11.39 8.14
N LEU A 27 -4.26 10.76 7.26
CA LEU A 27 -3.20 11.42 6.51
C LEU A 27 -3.76 12.48 5.56
N LYS A 28 -4.91 12.25 4.91
CA LYS A 28 -5.59 13.27 4.07
C LYS A 28 -5.90 14.54 4.85
N GLN A 29 -6.36 14.40 6.10
CA GLN A 29 -6.63 15.56 6.96
C GLN A 29 -5.35 16.30 7.36
N THR A 30 -4.24 15.57 7.50
CA THR A 30 -2.95 16.13 7.93
C THR A 30 -2.18 16.78 6.77
N PHE A 31 -2.30 16.23 5.57
CA PHE A 31 -1.57 16.63 4.36
C PHE A 31 -2.53 16.97 3.22
N PRO A 32 -3.35 18.05 3.33
CA PRO A 32 -4.40 18.34 2.34
C PRO A 32 -3.88 18.59 0.92
N ASN A 33 -2.62 18.99 0.76
CA ASN A 33 -2.00 19.26 -0.54
C ASN A 33 -1.32 18.02 -1.17
N ALA A 34 -1.14 16.94 -0.41
CA ALA A 34 -0.56 15.72 -0.91
C ALA A 34 -1.51 15.00 -1.88
N LEU A 35 -0.94 14.27 -2.83
CA LEU A 35 -1.70 13.38 -3.68
C LEU A 35 -1.99 12.08 -2.92
N PHE A 36 -3.25 11.65 -2.94
CA PHE A 36 -3.65 10.35 -2.38
C PHE A 36 -4.15 9.45 -3.49
N THR A 37 -3.61 8.25 -3.57
CA THR A 37 -3.96 7.26 -4.58
C THR A 37 -4.01 5.85 -3.98
N LYS A 38 -4.24 4.81 -4.79
CA LYS A 38 -4.31 3.42 -4.38
C LYS A 38 -4.06 2.45 -5.53
N GLU A 39 -3.52 1.28 -5.20
CA GLU A 39 -3.38 0.15 -6.14
C GLU A 39 -4.13 -1.09 -5.59
N PRO A 40 -5.09 -1.70 -6.33
CA PRO A 40 -5.71 -1.18 -7.54
C PRO A 40 -6.72 -0.07 -7.27
N GLY A 41 -6.98 0.75 -8.28
CA GLY A 41 -8.08 1.73 -8.26
C GLY A 41 -7.68 3.21 -8.33
N GLY A 42 -6.44 3.52 -8.66
CA GLY A 42 -5.95 4.90 -8.78
C GLY A 42 -6.40 5.64 -10.05
N THR A 43 -6.91 4.92 -11.05
CA THR A 43 -7.37 5.45 -12.35
C THR A 43 -8.81 5.01 -12.64
N PRO A 44 -9.53 5.64 -13.61
CA PRO A 44 -10.87 5.21 -13.98
C PRO A 44 -10.94 3.73 -14.40
N LEU A 45 -9.98 3.25 -15.21
CA LEU A 45 -9.91 1.84 -15.55
C LEU A 45 -9.50 0.99 -14.34
N GLY A 46 -8.55 1.45 -13.52
CA GLY A 46 -8.15 0.76 -12.29
C GLY A 46 -9.33 0.56 -11.32
N GLN A 47 -10.26 1.51 -11.26
CA GLN A 47 -11.48 1.37 -10.45
C GLN A 47 -12.37 0.25 -10.97
N ALA A 48 -12.62 0.21 -12.28
CA ALA A 48 -13.38 -0.87 -12.90
C ALA A 48 -12.69 -2.24 -12.72
N LEU A 49 -11.35 -2.29 -12.86
CA LEU A 49 -10.58 -3.51 -12.61
C LEU A 49 -10.69 -3.96 -11.14
N ARG A 50 -10.61 -3.01 -10.19
CA ARG A 50 -10.73 -3.30 -8.76
C ARG A 50 -12.07 -3.95 -8.44
N GLU A 51 -13.17 -3.42 -8.94
CA GLU A 51 -14.50 -4.03 -8.77
C GLU A 51 -14.49 -5.47 -9.28
N LYS A 52 -13.91 -5.71 -10.47
CA LYS A 52 -13.84 -7.06 -11.03
C LYS A 52 -12.96 -8.03 -10.23
N ILE A 53 -11.86 -7.53 -9.69
CA ILE A 53 -10.92 -8.30 -8.88
C ILE A 53 -11.53 -8.74 -7.55
N LEU A 54 -12.36 -7.90 -6.93
CA LEU A 54 -12.92 -8.12 -5.58
C LEU A 54 -14.27 -8.83 -5.59
N ASP A 55 -15.09 -8.62 -6.63
CA ASP A 55 -16.48 -9.12 -6.68
C ASP A 55 -16.62 -10.46 -7.42
N HIS A 56 -15.65 -10.84 -8.26
CA HIS A 56 -15.72 -12.07 -9.04
C HIS A 56 -14.69 -13.10 -8.58
N LYS A 57 -15.09 -14.37 -8.62
CA LYS A 57 -14.19 -15.51 -8.40
C LYS A 57 -13.30 -15.71 -9.64
N LEU A 58 -12.22 -14.96 -9.72
CA LEU A 58 -11.18 -15.11 -10.73
C LEU A 58 -10.22 -16.24 -10.37
N SER A 59 -9.52 -16.80 -11.35
CA SER A 59 -8.32 -17.59 -11.06
C SER A 59 -7.26 -16.66 -10.45
N SER A 60 -6.42 -17.19 -9.58
CA SER A 60 -5.37 -16.40 -8.92
C SER A 60 -4.39 -15.77 -9.91
N HIS A 61 -4.12 -16.43 -11.04
CA HIS A 61 -3.32 -15.89 -12.13
C HIS A 61 -4.01 -14.76 -12.87
N ALA A 62 -5.31 -14.88 -13.18
CA ALA A 62 -6.06 -13.78 -13.79
C ALA A 62 -6.11 -12.56 -12.86
N GLN A 63 -6.35 -12.78 -11.57
CA GLN A 63 -6.34 -11.71 -10.56
C GLN A 63 -4.99 -10.99 -10.52
N PHE A 64 -3.89 -11.75 -10.50
CA PHE A 64 -2.53 -11.21 -10.53
C PHE A 64 -2.24 -10.37 -11.77
N LEU A 65 -2.58 -10.87 -12.96
CA LEU A 65 -2.37 -10.13 -14.22
C LEU A 65 -3.17 -8.82 -14.27
N LEU A 66 -4.38 -8.80 -13.71
CA LEU A 66 -5.17 -7.57 -13.61
C LEU A 66 -4.56 -6.56 -12.62
N PHE A 67 -3.95 -7.02 -11.51
CA PHE A 67 -3.17 -6.13 -10.65
C PHE A 67 -1.95 -5.53 -11.38
N LEU A 68 -1.26 -6.31 -12.21
CA LEU A 68 -0.14 -5.79 -13.02
C LEU A 68 -0.62 -4.75 -14.04
N ALA A 69 -1.77 -4.99 -14.68
CA ALA A 69 -2.36 -4.06 -15.63
C ALA A 69 -2.75 -2.73 -14.96
N ASP A 70 -3.42 -2.78 -13.79
CA ASP A 70 -3.73 -1.58 -13.00
C ASP A 70 -2.45 -0.83 -12.62
N ARG A 71 -1.43 -1.54 -12.11
CA ARG A 71 -0.17 -0.93 -11.71
C ARG A 71 0.53 -0.23 -12.87
N SER A 72 0.60 -0.87 -14.04
CA SER A 72 1.20 -0.28 -15.24
C SER A 72 0.53 1.05 -15.58
N LEU A 73 -0.80 1.09 -15.54
CA LEU A 73 -1.57 2.30 -15.83
C LEU A 73 -1.39 3.36 -14.75
N HIS A 74 -1.43 2.96 -13.48
CA HIS A 74 -1.28 3.84 -12.34
C HIS A 74 0.10 4.55 -12.33
N ILE A 75 1.16 3.85 -12.72
CA ILE A 75 2.50 4.44 -12.86
C ILE A 75 2.48 5.58 -13.88
N GLU A 76 1.95 5.34 -15.09
CA GLU A 76 1.99 6.31 -16.19
C GLU A 76 1.03 7.48 -16.00
N GLU A 77 -0.19 7.22 -15.49
CA GLU A 77 -1.23 8.24 -15.39
C GLU A 77 -1.20 9.03 -14.09
N VAL A 78 -0.69 8.43 -13.00
CA VAL A 78 -0.77 9.01 -11.66
C VAL A 78 0.60 9.27 -11.08
N ILE A 79 1.45 8.27 -10.94
CA ILE A 79 2.70 8.43 -10.17
C ILE A 79 3.72 9.30 -10.92
N LYS A 80 4.06 8.96 -12.17
CA LYS A 80 5.07 9.70 -12.95
C LYS A 80 4.71 11.18 -13.15
N PRO A 81 3.48 11.55 -13.56
CA PRO A 81 3.13 12.96 -13.74
C PRO A 81 3.15 13.77 -12.44
N ASN A 82 2.99 13.11 -11.29
CA ASN A 82 2.94 13.73 -9.97
C ASN A 82 4.20 13.50 -9.14
N SER A 83 5.32 13.09 -9.74
CA SER A 83 6.59 12.86 -9.02
C SER A 83 7.17 14.10 -8.33
N HIS A 84 6.62 15.26 -8.66
CA HIS A 84 6.90 16.56 -8.04
C HIS A 84 5.93 16.86 -6.88
N ARG A 85 5.25 15.87 -6.29
CA ARG A 85 4.30 16.02 -5.18
C ARG A 85 4.58 14.97 -4.12
N LEU A 86 4.21 15.28 -2.87
CA LEU A 86 4.12 14.26 -1.83
C LEU A 86 2.97 13.32 -2.19
N ILE A 87 3.25 12.03 -2.38
CA ILE A 87 2.25 11.02 -2.77
C ILE A 87 2.09 10.02 -1.62
N PHE A 88 0.85 9.78 -1.20
CA PHE A 88 0.48 8.65 -0.36
C PHE A 88 -0.36 7.66 -1.15
N SER A 89 0.03 6.39 -1.16
CA SER A 89 -0.73 5.33 -1.80
C SER A 89 -1.22 4.28 -0.80
N ASP A 90 -2.52 3.95 -0.84
CA ASP A 90 -3.07 2.75 -0.21
C ASP A 90 -2.64 1.55 -1.06
N ARG A 91 -1.62 0.83 -0.60
CA ARG A 91 -0.89 -0.22 -1.32
C ARG A 91 -0.09 0.29 -2.54
N SER A 92 0.78 -0.57 -3.05
CA SER A 92 1.70 -0.37 -4.17
C SER A 92 2.21 -1.72 -4.69
N LEU A 93 3.37 -1.77 -5.39
CA LEU A 93 3.98 -3.04 -5.82
C LEU A 93 4.17 -4.05 -4.71
N ILE A 94 4.36 -3.62 -3.46
CA ILE A 94 4.64 -4.55 -2.37
C ILE A 94 3.44 -5.47 -2.18
N SER A 95 2.21 -4.94 -2.23
CA SER A 95 1.00 -5.75 -2.33
C SER A 95 0.95 -6.59 -3.62
N GLY A 96 1.29 -6.02 -4.79
CA GLY A 96 1.35 -6.78 -6.05
C GLY A 96 2.23 -8.03 -6.00
N LEU A 97 3.39 -7.93 -5.33
CA LEU A 97 4.32 -9.04 -5.12
C LEU A 97 3.83 -10.04 -4.07
N ALA A 98 3.26 -9.53 -2.97
CA ALA A 98 2.87 -10.35 -1.83
C ALA A 98 1.65 -11.23 -2.14
N TYR A 99 0.70 -10.73 -2.93
CA TYR A 99 -0.52 -11.46 -3.32
C TYR A 99 -0.34 -12.33 -4.59
N ALA A 100 0.84 -12.30 -5.20
CA ALA A 100 1.11 -13.09 -6.40
C ALA A 100 0.97 -14.61 -6.12
N PRO A 101 0.35 -15.38 -7.03
CA PRO A 101 0.11 -16.82 -6.85
C PRO A 101 1.35 -17.69 -7.04
N CYS A 102 2.47 -17.08 -7.40
CA CYS A 102 3.75 -17.71 -7.69
C CYS A 102 4.77 -17.42 -6.59
N LEU A 103 5.99 -17.95 -6.71
CA LEU A 103 7.05 -17.65 -5.75
C LEU A 103 7.38 -16.15 -5.77
N LEU A 104 7.81 -15.59 -4.63
CA LEU A 104 8.09 -14.16 -4.54
C LEU A 104 9.15 -13.71 -5.56
N GLN A 105 10.18 -14.51 -5.79
CA GLN A 105 11.21 -14.22 -6.80
C GLN A 105 10.63 -14.20 -8.22
N GLU A 106 9.75 -15.15 -8.56
CA GLU A 106 9.08 -15.18 -9.88
C GLU A 106 8.19 -13.96 -10.07
N ALA A 107 7.47 -13.53 -9.01
CA ALA A 107 6.68 -12.31 -9.04
C ALA A 107 7.55 -11.07 -9.28
N ILE A 108 8.72 -10.99 -8.63
CA ILE A 108 9.71 -9.92 -8.83
C ILE A 108 10.20 -9.92 -10.28
N ASP A 109 10.56 -11.08 -10.82
CA ASP A 109 11.06 -11.22 -12.19
C ASP A 109 10.00 -10.79 -13.22
N LEU A 110 8.73 -11.17 -13.01
CA LEU A 110 7.62 -10.72 -13.86
C LEU A 110 7.42 -9.20 -13.79
N HIS A 111 7.45 -8.59 -12.60
CA HIS A 111 7.38 -7.13 -12.49
C HIS A 111 8.56 -6.45 -13.17
N LYS A 112 9.77 -7.03 -13.07
CA LYS A 112 10.99 -6.49 -13.67
C LYS A 112 10.92 -6.52 -15.20
N ILE A 113 10.53 -7.65 -15.79
CA ILE A 113 10.45 -7.83 -17.25
C ILE A 113 9.44 -6.85 -17.87
N HIS A 114 8.39 -6.49 -17.14
CA HIS A 114 7.38 -5.53 -17.58
C HIS A 114 7.64 -4.07 -17.11
N GLY A 115 8.83 -3.75 -16.58
CA GLY A 115 9.18 -2.38 -16.18
C GLY A 115 8.45 -1.86 -14.93
N LEU A 116 7.72 -2.72 -14.21
CA LEU A 116 6.89 -2.33 -13.07
C LEU A 116 7.67 -2.14 -11.76
N LEU A 117 8.97 -2.45 -11.75
CA LEU A 117 9.90 -2.18 -10.65
C LEU A 117 10.67 -0.87 -10.80
N GLU A 118 10.50 -0.13 -11.89
CA GLU A 118 11.23 1.14 -12.11
C GLU A 118 10.71 2.27 -11.21
N VAL A 119 9.45 2.15 -10.75
CA VAL A 119 8.80 3.12 -9.87
C VAL A 119 8.43 2.44 -8.57
N ILE A 120 9.21 2.68 -7.52
CA ILE A 120 9.03 2.10 -6.18
C ILE A 120 8.81 3.22 -5.15
N PRO A 121 8.09 2.95 -4.04
CA PRO A 121 7.97 3.90 -2.95
C PRO A 121 9.32 4.22 -2.31
N ASP A 122 9.55 5.50 -1.99
CA ASP A 122 10.69 5.96 -1.20
C ASP A 122 10.59 5.52 0.26
N LEU A 123 9.36 5.35 0.75
CA LEU A 123 9.06 4.94 2.12
C LEU A 123 7.82 4.06 2.18
N VAL A 124 7.90 3.01 3.00
CA VAL A 124 6.79 2.08 3.22
C VAL A 124 6.44 2.02 4.71
N PHE A 125 5.17 2.20 5.05
CA PHE A 125 4.64 1.86 6.37
C PHE A 125 3.84 0.57 6.26
N VAL A 126 4.30 -0.50 6.91
CA VAL A 126 3.58 -1.78 6.95
C VAL A 126 2.79 -1.89 8.25
N LEU A 127 1.46 -1.88 8.14
CA LEU A 127 0.55 -2.17 9.26
C LEU A 127 0.49 -3.69 9.47
N LYS A 128 1.16 -4.16 10.54
CA LYS A 128 1.30 -5.58 10.88
C LYS A 128 0.29 -5.99 11.93
N LEU A 129 -0.48 -7.04 11.65
CA LEU A 129 -1.35 -7.71 12.60
C LEU A 129 -0.67 -8.98 13.13
N ASP A 130 -0.95 -9.34 14.38
CA ASP A 130 -0.69 -10.70 14.84
C ASP A 130 -1.88 -11.62 14.49
N HIS A 131 -1.69 -12.92 14.69
CA HIS A 131 -2.70 -13.94 14.43
C HIS A 131 -4.03 -13.63 15.14
N THR A 132 -3.94 -13.29 16.42
CA THR A 132 -5.09 -13.10 17.30
C THR A 132 -5.95 -11.93 16.86
N GLU A 133 -5.34 -10.78 16.58
CA GLU A 133 -6.06 -9.58 16.14
C GLU A 133 -6.57 -9.73 14.69
N LEU A 134 -5.82 -10.38 13.80
CA LEU A 134 -6.29 -10.68 12.44
C LEU A 134 -7.57 -11.53 12.47
N LYS A 135 -7.54 -12.65 13.21
CA LYS A 135 -8.70 -13.52 13.38
C LYS A 135 -9.89 -12.75 13.94
N LYS A 136 -9.68 -11.99 15.03
CA LYS A 136 -10.71 -11.17 15.66
C LYS A 136 -11.32 -10.13 14.71
N ARG A 137 -10.54 -9.55 13.80
CA ARG A 137 -11.05 -8.55 12.83
C ARG A 137 -11.87 -9.20 11.74
N LEU A 138 -11.44 -10.34 11.22
CA LEU A 138 -12.20 -11.11 10.23
C LEU A 138 -13.52 -11.61 10.81
N ASP A 139 -13.50 -12.18 12.02
CA ASP A 139 -14.70 -12.69 12.71
C ASP A 139 -15.77 -11.61 12.95
N LYS A 140 -15.38 -10.33 12.99
CA LYS A 140 -16.31 -9.20 13.16
C LYS A 140 -16.95 -8.73 11.86
N LYS A 141 -16.47 -9.15 10.68
CA LYS A 141 -17.04 -8.71 9.40
C LYS A 141 -18.29 -9.52 9.08
N THR A 142 -19.35 -8.83 8.69
CA THR A 142 -20.60 -9.44 8.21
C THR A 142 -20.54 -9.87 6.75
N SER A 143 -19.61 -9.29 5.97
CA SER A 143 -19.32 -9.66 4.59
C SER A 143 -17.82 -9.56 4.35
N MET A 144 -17.30 -10.49 3.56
CA MET A 144 -15.90 -10.58 3.17
C MET A 144 -15.82 -10.50 1.65
N ASP A 145 -14.81 -9.79 1.14
CA ASP A 145 -14.46 -9.87 -0.28
C ASP A 145 -13.75 -11.20 -0.60
N CYS A 146 -13.48 -11.45 -1.88
CA CYS A 146 -12.89 -12.71 -2.31
C CYS A 146 -11.47 -12.97 -1.74
N ILE A 147 -10.73 -11.91 -1.38
CA ILE A 147 -9.38 -12.01 -0.83
C ILE A 147 -9.47 -12.35 0.65
N GLU A 148 -10.30 -11.63 1.39
CA GLU A 148 -10.59 -11.89 2.80
C GLU A 148 -11.16 -13.30 3.01
N ALA A 149 -12.00 -13.78 2.08
CA ALA A 149 -12.59 -15.11 2.11
C ALA A 149 -11.57 -16.26 1.98
N GLN A 150 -10.30 -15.99 1.61
CA GLN A 150 -9.24 -17.00 1.64
C GLN A 150 -8.77 -17.33 3.07
N GLY A 151 -9.12 -16.50 4.06
CA GLY A 151 -8.96 -16.78 5.48
C GLY A 151 -7.61 -16.40 6.09
N VAL A 152 -7.49 -16.65 7.40
CA VAL A 152 -6.38 -16.20 8.24
C VAL A 152 -5.02 -16.68 7.72
N ALA A 153 -4.88 -17.98 7.42
CA ALA A 153 -3.61 -18.56 7.00
C ALA A 153 -3.06 -17.92 5.70
N PHE A 154 -3.95 -17.65 4.74
CA PHE A 154 -3.59 -16.96 3.50
C PHE A 154 -3.10 -15.54 3.77
N LEU A 155 -3.81 -14.80 4.61
CA LEU A 155 -3.43 -13.43 4.95
C LEU A 155 -2.13 -13.39 5.78
N GLU A 156 -1.91 -14.31 6.71
CA GLU A 156 -0.65 -14.40 7.45
C GLU A 156 0.54 -14.70 6.53
N HIS A 157 0.36 -15.64 5.59
CA HIS A 157 1.37 -15.93 4.57
C HIS A 157 1.65 -14.69 3.71
N THR A 158 0.60 -13.99 3.30
CA THR A 158 0.73 -12.76 2.51
C THR A 158 1.43 -11.64 3.30
N GLN A 159 1.15 -11.52 4.60
CA GLN A 159 1.84 -10.56 5.47
C GLN A 159 3.34 -10.85 5.56
N LYS A 160 3.72 -12.13 5.67
CA LYS A 160 5.14 -12.52 5.61
C LYS A 160 5.77 -12.11 4.28
N ARG A 161 5.09 -12.36 3.16
CA ARG A 161 5.56 -11.95 1.83
C ARG A 161 5.68 -10.43 1.66
N LEU A 162 4.77 -9.63 2.22
CA LEU A 162 4.89 -8.15 2.21
C LEU A 162 6.22 -7.71 2.84
N LEU A 163 6.57 -8.28 4.00
CA LEU A 163 7.79 -7.95 4.73
C LEU A 163 9.03 -8.44 3.97
N GLU A 164 9.00 -9.65 3.41
CA GLU A 164 10.08 -10.20 2.60
C GLU A 164 10.32 -9.36 1.33
N ALA A 165 9.25 -8.93 0.65
CA ALA A 165 9.34 -8.05 -0.52
C ALA A 165 10.03 -6.72 -0.18
N CYS A 166 9.67 -6.11 0.94
CA CYS A 166 10.33 -4.88 1.42
C CYS A 166 11.83 -5.09 1.65
N GLN A 167 12.22 -6.25 2.22
CA GLN A 167 13.62 -6.60 2.47
C GLN A 167 14.40 -6.84 1.18
N ILE A 168 13.88 -7.66 0.26
CA ILE A 168 14.53 -7.99 -1.01
C ILE A 168 14.74 -6.72 -1.85
N LEU A 169 13.74 -5.85 -1.90
CA LEU A 169 13.80 -4.57 -2.61
C LEU A 169 14.57 -3.47 -1.86
N LYS A 170 15.05 -3.76 -0.63
CA LYS A 170 15.81 -2.82 0.23
C LYS A 170 15.07 -1.49 0.46
N LEU A 171 13.74 -1.55 0.59
CA LEU A 171 12.91 -0.37 0.80
C LEU A 171 13.06 0.14 2.23
N LYS A 172 13.09 1.47 2.39
CA LYS A 172 12.98 2.09 3.70
C LYS A 172 11.60 1.78 4.27
N THR A 173 11.57 0.98 5.33
CA THR A 173 10.31 0.39 5.83
C THR A 173 10.16 0.59 7.32
N TYR A 174 9.00 1.07 7.76
CA TYR A 174 8.59 1.08 9.16
C TYR A 174 7.43 0.10 9.37
N ILE A 175 7.64 -0.87 10.26
CA ILE A 175 6.61 -1.83 10.66
C ILE A 175 5.87 -1.26 11.86
N LEU A 176 4.56 -1.10 11.73
CA LEU A 176 3.69 -0.56 12.77
C LEU A 176 2.75 -1.64 13.28
N ASP A 177 2.62 -1.72 14.59
CA ASP A 177 1.67 -2.62 15.24
C ASP A 177 0.23 -2.15 15.00
N ALA A 178 -0.48 -2.88 14.15
CA ALA A 178 -1.83 -2.55 13.73
C ALA A 178 -2.88 -2.90 14.79
N SER A 179 -2.52 -3.54 15.91
CA SER A 179 -3.43 -3.79 17.04
C SER A 179 -3.71 -2.54 17.88
N LYS A 180 -2.87 -1.51 17.77
CA LYS A 180 -3.02 -0.23 18.46
C LYS A 180 -4.21 0.57 17.92
N SER A 181 -4.60 1.60 18.67
CA SER A 181 -5.66 2.52 18.24
C SER A 181 -5.28 3.24 16.93
N PRO A 182 -6.25 3.57 16.08
CA PRO A 182 -5.98 4.32 14.85
C PRO A 182 -5.21 5.62 15.07
N SER A 183 -5.48 6.35 16.16
CA SER A 183 -4.77 7.58 16.52
C SER A 183 -3.32 7.33 16.92
N SER A 184 -3.02 6.25 17.65
CA SER A 184 -1.65 5.89 18.03
C SER A 184 -0.81 5.50 16.83
N ILE A 185 -1.39 4.74 15.89
CA ILE A 185 -0.74 4.38 14.63
C ILE A 185 -0.47 5.64 13.80
N HIS A 186 -1.46 6.52 13.67
CA HIS A 186 -1.33 7.78 12.92
C HIS A 186 -0.21 8.66 13.49
N GLN A 187 -0.19 8.83 14.82
CA GLN A 187 0.85 9.59 15.50
C GLN A 187 2.25 8.99 15.25
N SER A 188 2.37 7.66 15.26
CA SER A 188 3.64 6.99 14.93
C SER A 188 4.08 7.24 13.49
N ILE A 189 3.14 7.26 12.53
CA ILE A 189 3.42 7.63 11.14
C ILE A 189 3.95 9.07 11.07
N LEU A 190 3.25 10.01 11.72
CA LEU A 190 3.64 11.43 11.72
C LEU A 190 5.03 11.64 12.30
N GLU A 191 5.36 11.04 13.44
CA GLU A 191 6.69 11.16 14.06
C GLU A 191 7.81 10.66 13.13
N LYS A 192 7.58 9.55 12.42
CA LYS A 192 8.54 9.04 11.44
C LYS A 192 8.66 9.97 10.24
N LEU A 193 7.56 10.51 9.74
CA LEU A 193 7.60 11.46 8.63
C LEU A 193 8.30 12.76 9.05
N GLU A 194 8.06 13.25 10.26
CA GLU A 194 8.63 14.50 10.78
C GLU A 194 10.14 14.39 10.94
N SER A 195 10.63 13.21 11.37
CA SER A 195 12.05 12.90 11.42
C SER A 195 12.74 12.89 10.04
N LEU A 196 11.99 12.73 8.95
CA LEU A 196 12.53 12.62 7.60
C LEU A 196 12.37 13.90 6.77
N LEU A 197 11.22 14.56 6.94
CA LEU A 197 10.85 15.75 6.20
C LEU A 197 11.18 17.04 6.98
N GLY A 198 11.60 16.94 8.24
CA GLY A 198 11.68 18.07 9.16
C GLY A 198 10.33 18.39 9.80
N SER A 199 10.31 19.30 10.78
CA SER A 199 9.08 19.66 11.48
C SER A 199 8.00 20.14 10.51
N PHE A 200 6.79 19.58 10.60
CA PHE A 200 5.64 20.02 9.80
C PHE A 200 5.10 21.39 10.23
N LYS A 201 5.71 22.00 11.25
CA LYS A 201 5.36 23.31 11.78
C LYS A 201 5.82 24.42 10.84
N HIS A 202 4.94 24.71 9.88
CA HIS A 202 4.59 26.02 9.31
C HIS A 202 4.29 25.85 7.82
N ASN A 203 3.05 25.47 7.52
CA ASN A 203 2.33 25.97 6.36
C ASN A 203 0.83 25.68 6.55
N LYS A 204 0.21 26.43 7.48
CA LYS A 204 -1.09 27.01 7.15
C LYS A 204 -0.81 28.05 6.06
N LEU A 205 -0.65 27.60 4.83
CA LEU A 205 -0.77 28.50 3.70
C LEU A 205 -2.27 28.81 3.61
N ALA A 206 -2.55 30.10 3.81
CA ALA A 206 -3.86 30.72 3.75
C ALA A 206 -4.57 30.45 2.42
#